data_AF-A0A662H963-F1
#
_entry.id   AF-A0A662H963-F1
#
_cell.length_a   1.000
_cell.length_b   1.000
_cell.length_c   1.000
_cell.angle_alpha   90.00
_cell.angle_beta   90.00
_cell.angle_gamma   90.00
#
_symmetry.space_group_name_H-M   'P 1'
#
loop_
_entity.id
_entity.type
_entity.pdbx_description
1 polymer ?
#
loop_
_entity_poly.entity_id
_entity_poly.type
_entity_poly.pdbx_seq_one_letter_code
_entity_poly.pdbx_strand_id
1 'polypeptide(L)'
;MEALCYLRLDKSFKTYLALQELLVETNLDSNVISALDKAFFYLLNRELDVESKRFILRFIFYVLSKYSDDPLVMRHTPEEEELFEKIVKEPSFLHEL
;
A
#
# COMPACT_ATOMS: atom_id res chain seq x y z
N MET A 1 6.35 7.01 23.36
CA MET A 1 5.17 7.76 22.91
C MET A 1 4.65 7.18 21.59
N GLU A 2 4.69 5.86 21.42
CA GLU A 2 4.25 5.15 20.19
C GLU A 2 3.00 4.28 20.43
N ALA A 3 2.72 3.95 21.70
CA ALA A 3 1.61 3.07 22.08
C ALA A 3 0.21 3.69 21.94
N LEU A 4 0.10 5.01 21.75
CA LEU A 4 -1.18 5.73 21.70
C LEU A 4 -1.80 5.81 20.30
N CYS A 5 -1.04 5.54 19.23
CA CYS A 5 -1.59 5.51 17.86
C CYS A 5 -2.41 4.24 17.56
N TYR A 6 -2.30 3.20 18.41
CA TYR A 6 -2.96 1.91 18.20
C TYR A 6 -4.45 1.89 18.60
N LEU A 7 -4.95 2.89 19.33
CA LEU A 7 -6.20 2.77 20.08
C LEU A 7 -7.49 3.15 19.33
N ARG A 8 -7.46 3.64 18.07
CA ARG A 8 -8.69 4.03 17.35
C ARG A 8 -8.63 3.89 15.83
N LEU A 9 -8.49 2.68 15.26
CA LEU A 9 -8.49 2.52 13.79
C LEU A 9 -8.97 1.14 13.29
N ASP A 10 -10.21 0.70 13.52
CA ASP A 10 -10.63 -0.66 13.07
C ASP A 10 -10.50 -0.87 11.54
N LYS A 11 -10.74 0.16 10.70
CA LYS A 11 -10.54 0.06 9.24
C LYS A 11 -9.10 0.35 8.78
N SER A 12 -8.50 1.45 9.24
CA SER A 12 -7.14 1.81 8.80
C SER A 12 -6.08 0.85 9.32
N PHE A 13 -6.32 0.19 10.47
CA PHE A 13 -5.43 -0.86 10.97
C PHE A 13 -5.48 -2.12 10.12
N LYS A 14 -6.68 -2.55 9.66
CA LYS A 14 -6.81 -3.69 8.73
C LYS A 14 -6.10 -3.41 7.40
N THR A 15 -6.24 -2.21 6.86
CA THR A 15 -5.50 -1.79 5.65
C THR A 15 -3.99 -1.79 5.89
N TYR A 16 -3.53 -1.30 7.05
CA TYR A 16 -2.12 -1.32 7.38
C TYR A 16 -1.56 -2.75 7.49
N LEU A 17 -2.27 -3.66 8.16
CA LEU A 17 -1.87 -5.06 8.26
C LEU A 17 -1.76 -5.73 6.89
N ALA A 18 -2.76 -5.54 6.02
CA ALA A 18 -2.71 -6.08 4.66
C ALA A 18 -1.50 -5.55 3.86
N LEU A 19 -1.18 -4.25 4.01
CA LEU A 19 0.01 -3.67 3.38
C LEU A 19 1.31 -4.25 3.94
N GLN A 20 1.37 -4.55 5.25
CA GLN A 20 2.54 -5.19 5.85
C GLN A 20 2.72 -6.64 5.37
N GLU A 21 1.65 -7.42 5.28
CA GLU A 21 1.68 -8.78 4.76
C GLU A 21 2.20 -8.80 3.32
N LEU A 22 1.67 -7.92 2.46
CA LEU A 22 2.13 -7.77 1.08
C LEU A 22 3.61 -7.37 0.99
N LEU A 23 4.09 -6.48 1.86
CA LEU A 23 5.50 -6.10 1.89
C LEU A 23 6.43 -7.27 2.21
N VAL A 24 6.02 -8.18 3.08
CA VAL A 24 6.80 -9.37 3.45
C VAL A 24 6.88 -10.38 2.30
N GLU A 25 5.87 -10.41 1.44
CA GLU A 25 5.86 -11.27 0.25
C GLU A 25 6.77 -10.74 -0.87
N THR A 26 7.17 -9.47 -0.81
CA THR A 26 8.13 -8.89 -1.77
C THR A 26 9.57 -9.35 -1.49
N ASN A 27 10.40 -9.35 -2.54
CA ASN A 27 11.84 -9.62 -2.43
C ASN A 27 12.68 -8.33 -2.41
N LEU A 28 12.10 -7.25 -1.89
CA LEU A 28 12.77 -5.96 -1.79
C LEU A 28 13.85 -5.97 -0.70
N ASP A 29 14.83 -5.09 -0.82
CA ASP A 29 15.81 -4.87 0.24
C ASP A 29 15.11 -4.46 1.55
N SER A 30 15.63 -4.95 2.68
CA SER A 30 15.07 -4.67 4.01
C SER A 30 14.92 -3.18 4.32
N ASN A 31 15.80 -2.31 3.80
CA ASN A 31 15.67 -0.86 3.98
C ASN A 31 14.51 -0.29 3.15
N VAL A 32 14.26 -0.84 1.96
CA VAL A 32 13.14 -0.45 1.10
C VAL A 32 11.82 -0.87 1.75
N ILE A 33 11.75 -2.10 2.26
CA ILE A 33 10.60 -2.60 3.03
C ILE A 33 10.33 -1.69 4.23
N SER A 34 11.35 -1.37 5.03
CA SER A 34 11.20 -0.50 6.20
C SER A 34 10.75 0.91 5.83
N ALA A 35 11.24 1.45 4.70
CA ALA A 35 10.83 2.75 4.21
C ALA A 35 9.36 2.77 3.76
N LEU A 36 8.91 1.73 3.05
CA LEU A 36 7.51 1.58 2.63
C LEU A 36 6.56 1.37 3.82
N ASP A 37 6.94 0.53 4.79
CA ASP A 37 6.14 0.30 6.01
C ASP A 37 5.88 1.60 6.77
N LYS A 38 6.92 2.41 6.99
CA LYS A 38 6.79 3.74 7.59
C LYS A 38 5.92 4.66 6.75
N ALA A 39 6.11 4.67 5.43
CA ALA A 39 5.31 5.47 4.52
C ALA A 39 3.82 5.11 4.61
N PHE A 40 3.47 3.83 4.64
CA PHE A 40 2.09 3.37 4.81
C PHE A 40 1.51 3.74 6.17
N PHE A 41 2.28 3.56 7.24
CA PHE A 41 1.87 3.97 8.59
C PHE A 41 1.51 5.47 8.63
N TYR A 42 2.39 6.33 8.10
CA TYR A 42 2.14 7.77 8.04
C TYR A 42 0.98 8.12 7.10
N LEU A 43 0.85 7.47 5.94
CA LEU A 43 -0.26 7.73 5.01
C LEU A 43 -1.62 7.50 5.67
N LEU A 44 -1.72 6.45 6.50
CA LEU A 44 -2.94 6.06 7.21
C LEU A 44 -3.19 6.87 8.49
N ASN A 45 -2.23 7.68 8.93
CA ASN A 45 -2.43 8.63 10.01
C ASN A 45 -3.41 9.75 9.57
N ARG A 46 -4.46 9.94 10.36
CA ARG A 46 -5.52 10.92 10.09
C ARG A 46 -5.09 12.36 10.33
N GLU A 47 -4.06 12.58 11.13
CA GLU A 47 -3.59 13.91 11.55
C GLU A 47 -2.66 14.58 10.54
N LEU A 48 -2.15 13.83 9.55
CA LEU A 48 -1.31 14.38 8.49
C LEU A 48 -2.14 15.18 7.48
N ASP A 49 -1.62 16.36 7.15
CA ASP A 49 -2.20 17.25 6.14
C ASP A 49 -2.07 16.68 4.73
N VAL A 50 -2.81 17.28 3.79
CA VAL A 50 -2.90 16.82 2.40
C VAL A 50 -1.56 16.88 1.67
N GLU A 51 -0.73 17.90 1.91
CA GLU A 51 0.55 18.03 1.21
C GLU A 51 1.55 16.99 1.72
N SER A 52 1.58 16.75 3.03
CA SER A 52 2.38 15.66 3.60
C SER A 52 1.95 14.29 3.08
N LYS A 53 0.64 14.03 2.98
CA LYS A 53 0.12 12.80 2.37
C LYS A 53 0.49 12.68 0.89
N ARG A 54 0.43 13.78 0.13
CA ARG A 54 0.84 13.80 -1.28
C ARG A 54 2.32 13.49 -1.44
N PHE A 55 3.17 14.02 -0.56
CA PHE A 55 4.59 13.71 -0.55
C PHE A 55 4.83 12.21 -0.31
N ILE A 56 4.16 11.63 0.68
CA ILE A 56 4.25 10.20 1.00
C ILE A 56 3.80 9.34 -0.19
N LEU A 57 2.67 9.69 -0.84
CA LEU A 57 2.19 8.99 -2.03
C LEU A 57 3.18 9.06 -3.19
N ARG A 58 3.80 10.22 -3.44
CA ARG A 58 4.85 10.38 -4.45
C ARG A 58 6.04 9.48 -4.15
N PHE A 59 6.46 9.38 -2.90
CA PHE A 59 7.53 8.49 -2.48
C PHE A 59 7.17 7.01 -2.75
N ILE A 60 5.97 6.58 -2.35
CA ILE A 60 5.49 5.21 -2.58
C ILE A 60 5.49 4.89 -4.08
N PHE A 61 4.90 5.76 -4.92
CA PHE A 61 4.89 5.55 -6.37
C PHE A 61 6.28 5.55 -6.99
N TYR A 62 7.19 6.40 -6.49
CA TYR A 62 8.58 6.38 -6.94
C TYR A 62 9.23 5.02 -6.66
N VAL A 63 9.12 4.51 -5.43
CA VAL A 63 9.66 3.19 -5.07
C VAL A 63 9.03 2.11 -5.94
N LEU A 64 7.70 2.04 -6.03
CA LEU A 64 7.01 1.04 -6.85
C LEU A 64 7.45 1.10 -8.32
N SER A 65 7.64 2.29 -8.90
CA SER A 65 8.13 2.44 -10.28
C SER A 65 9.58 1.98 -10.49
N LYS A 66 10.39 1.95 -9.43
CA LYS A 66 11.78 1.45 -9.49
C LYS A 66 11.87 -0.06 -9.41
N TYR A 67 10.86 -0.70 -8.83
CA TYR A 67 10.81 -2.14 -8.61
C TYR A 67 9.65 -2.82 -9.36
N SER A 68 9.01 -2.11 -10.30
CA SER A 68 7.84 -2.62 -11.04
C SER A 68 8.17 -3.79 -11.95
N ASP A 69 9.43 -3.91 -12.40
CA ASP A 69 9.88 -5.02 -13.23
C ASP A 69 10.28 -6.25 -12.38
N ASP A 70 10.17 -6.19 -11.05
CA ASP A 70 10.45 -7.32 -10.18
C ASP A 70 9.31 -8.35 -10.29
N PRO A 71 9.57 -9.59 -10.77
CA PRO A 71 8.56 -10.61 -10.96
C PRO A 71 7.80 -10.99 -9.68
N LEU A 72 8.38 -10.71 -8.49
CA LEU A 72 7.77 -11.00 -7.20
C LEU A 72 6.85 -9.87 -6.71
N VAL A 73 7.11 -8.62 -7.11
CA VAL A 73 6.21 -7.47 -6.87
C VAL A 73 5.00 -7.53 -7.81
N MET A 74 5.19 -8.14 -8.98
CA MET A 74 4.16 -8.35 -10.01
C MET A 74 3.47 -9.72 -9.91
N ARG A 75 3.66 -10.51 -8.84
CA ARG A 75 2.92 -11.77 -8.70
C ARG A 75 1.44 -11.44 -8.53
N HIS A 76 0.65 -11.85 -9.50
CA HIS A 76 -0.80 -11.86 -9.43
C HIS A 76 -1.30 -13.26 -9.75
N THR A 77 -2.36 -13.68 -9.07
CA THR A 77 -3.11 -14.85 -9.49
C THR A 77 -3.90 -14.53 -10.77
N PRO A 78 -4.32 -15.54 -11.55
CA PRO A 78 -5.19 -15.30 -12.71
C PRO A 78 -6.48 -14.55 -12.34
N GLU A 79 -7.02 -14.78 -11.13
CA GLU A 79 -8.19 -14.07 -10.61
C GLU A 79 -7.90 -12.59 -10.35
N GLU A 80 -6.72 -12.26 -9.81
CA GLU A 80 -6.29 -10.88 -9.59
C GLU A 80 -6.08 -10.14 -10.91
N GLU A 81 -5.55 -10.82 -11.94
CA GLU A 81 -5.38 -10.27 -13.29
C GLU A 81 -6.73 -9.98 -13.96
N GLU A 82 -7.66 -10.94 -13.91
CA GLU A 82 -9.01 -10.78 -14.46
C GLU A 82 -9.76 -9.64 -13.74
N LEU A 83 -9.64 -9.57 -12.41
CA LEU A 83 -10.21 -8.51 -11.61
C LEU A 83 -9.61 -7.14 -11.97
N PHE A 84 -8.29 -7.07 -12.10
CA PHE A 84 -7.61 -5.85 -12.50
C PHE A 84 -8.07 -5.38 -13.89
N GLU A 85 -8.14 -6.28 -14.87
CA GLU A 85 -8.65 -5.94 -16.21
C GLU A 85 -10.09 -5.42 -16.17
N LYS A 86 -10.96 -6.03 -15.37
CA LYS A 86 -12.35 -5.57 -15.18
C LYS A 86 -12.39 -4.16 -14.60
N ILE A 87 -11.61 -3.90 -13.54
CA ILE A 87 -11.53 -2.59 -12.90
C ILE A 87 -10.98 -1.53 -13.86
N VAL A 88 -9.96 -1.85 -14.67
CA VAL A 88 -9.39 -0.92 -15.65
C VAL A 88 -10.39 -0.58 -16.76
N LYS A 89 -11.18 -1.56 -17.21
CA LYS A 89 -12.24 -1.36 -18.22
C LYS A 89 -13.45 -0.63 -17.64
N GLU A 90 -13.80 -0.90 -16.38
CA GLU A 90 -14.95 -0.35 -15.68
C GLU A 90 -14.60 0.04 -14.23
N PRO A 91 -14.08 1.27 -14.00
CA PRO A 91 -13.62 1.70 -12.67
C PRO A 91 -14.73 1.76 -11.61
N SER A 92 -16.00 1.88 -12.01
CA SER A 92 -17.16 1.84 -11.10
C SER A 92 -17.30 0.50 -10.37
N PHE A 93 -16.73 -0.58 -10.91
CA PHE A 93 -16.75 -1.91 -10.30
C PHE A 93 -16.13 -1.94 -8.90
N LEU A 94 -15.18 -1.04 -8.60
CA LEU A 94 -14.59 -0.90 -7.27
C LEU A 94 -15.61 -0.53 -6.17
N HIS A 95 -16.76 0.06 -6.52
CA HIS A 95 -17.81 0.39 -5.56
C HIS A 95 -18.71 -0.79 -5.22
N GLU A 96 -18.65 -1.87 -6.01
CA GLU A 96 -19.48 -3.06 -5.87
C GLU A 96 -18.77 -4.21 -5.13
N LEU A 97 -17.43 -4.10 -4.97
CA LEU A 97 -16.56 -4.97 -4.17
C LEU A 97 -16.61 -4.62 -2.67
#